data_AF-A0A523TCR0-F1
#
_entry.id   AF-A0A523TCR0-F1
#
_cell.length_a   1.000
_cell.length_b   1.000
_cell.length_c   1.000
_cell.angle_alpha   90.00
_cell.angle_beta   90.00
_cell.angle_gamma   90.00
#
_symmetry.space_group_name_H-M   'P 1'
#
loop_
_entity.id
_entity.type
_entity.pdbx_description
1 polymer ?
#
loop_
_entity_poly.entity_id
_entity_poly.type
_entity_poly.pdbx_seq_one_letter_code
_entity_poly.pdbx_strand_id
1 'polypeptide(L)' 'MKGEILSCPSCGLELEVTENKGDSVELKELGIEGEDWGE' A
#
# COMPACT_ATOMS: atom_id res chain seq x y z
N MET A 1 6.53 -6.68 7.77
CA MET A 1 7.26 -7.72 6.96
C MET A 1 6.98 -7.51 5.48
N LYS A 2 7.72 -8.09 4.52
CA LYS A 2 7.39 -7.95 3.08
C LYS A 2 6.02 -8.60 2.79
N GLY A 3 5.15 -7.91 2.05
CA GLY A 3 3.76 -8.30 1.76
C GLY A 3 2.74 -7.93 2.84
N GLU A 4 3.17 -7.26 3.91
CA GLU A 4 2.26 -6.76 4.95
C GLU A 4 1.46 -5.56 4.44
N ILE A 5 0.16 -5.53 4.76
CA ILE A 5 -0.73 -4.42 4.39
C ILE A 5 -0.90 -3.49 5.60
N LEU A 6 -0.70 -2.20 5.35
CA LEU A 6 -0.80 -1.13 6.32
C LEU A 6 -1.88 -0.14 5.89
N SER A 7 -2.74 0.25 6.82
CA SER A 7 -3.71 1.33 6.59
C SER A 7 -3.14 2.65 7.12
N CYS A 8 -3.07 3.66 6.28
CA CYS A 8 -2.60 4.99 6.69
C CYS A 8 -3.70 5.71 7.48
N PRO A 9 -3.55 5.96 8.79
CA PRO A 9 -4.60 6.57 9.60
C PRO A 9 -4.86 8.05 9.24
N SER A 10 -3.95 8.69 8.51
CA SER A 10 -4.05 10.10 8.13
C SER A 10 -4.87 10.33 6.86
N CYS A 11 -4.80 9.42 5.88
CA CYS A 11 -5.46 9.58 4.58
C CYS A 11 -6.34 8.41 4.16
N GLY A 12 -6.31 7.28 4.90
CA GLY A 12 -7.11 6.10 4.61
C GLY A 12 -6.58 5.18 3.51
N LEU A 13 -5.40 5.46 2.94
CA LEU A 13 -4.79 4.60 1.93
C LEU A 13 -4.39 3.24 2.51
N GLU A 14 -4.55 2.20 1.70
CA GLU A 14 -3.94 0.89 1.93
C GLU A 14 -2.56 0.86 1.25
N LEU A 15 -1.55 0.38 1.98
CA LEU A 15 -0.15 0.36 1.55
C LEU A 15 0.41 -1.05 1.73
N GLU A 16 1.12 -1.56 0.72
CA GLU A 16 1.85 -2.84 0.82
C GLU A 16 3.34 -2.58 1.08
N VAL A 17 3.92 -3.33 2.02
CA VAL A 17 5.38 -3.37 2.24
C VAL A 17 6.05 -4.18 1.13
N THR A 18 6.77 -3.53 0.22
CA THR A 18 7.44 -4.19 -0.92
C THR A 18 8.88 -4.62 -0.60
N GLU A 19 9.55 -3.92 0.31
CA GLU A 19 10.91 -4.20 0.75
C GLU A 19 11.14 -3.82 2.23
N ASN A 20 11.99 -4.58 2.92
CA ASN A 20 12.42 -4.30 4.29
C ASN A 20 13.95 -4.13 4.32
N LYS A 21 14.42 -2.95 4.75
CA LYS A 21 15.82 -2.55 4.82
C LYS A 21 16.34 -2.49 6.27
N GLY A 22 15.67 -3.15 7.21
CA GLY A 22 15.99 -3.14 8.63
C GLY A 22 15.33 -1.95 9.34
N ASP A 23 15.94 -0.77 9.25
CA ASP A 23 15.46 0.45 9.90
C ASP A 23 14.36 1.19 9.11
N SER A 24 14.10 0.75 7.87
CA SER A 24 13.09 1.34 7.00
C SER A 24 12.43 0.28 6.13
N VAL A 25 11.24 0.61 5.64
CA VAL A 25 10.48 -0.21 4.68
C VAL A 25 10.11 0.65 3.48
N GLU A 26 10.06 0.02 2.31
CA GLU A 26 9.46 0.64 1.12
C GLU A 26 7.99 0.24 1.03
N LEU A 27 7.13 1.21 0.74
CA LEU A 27 5.70 1.07 0.67
C LEU A 27 5.22 1.36 -0.75
N LYS A 28 4.24 0.58 -1.21
CA LYS A 28 3.50 0.86 -2.45
C LYS A 28 2.04 1.07 -2.10
N GLU A 29 1.43 2.11 -2.65
CA GLU A 29 -0.01 2.32 -2.55
C GLU A 29 -0.75 1.15 -3.22
N LEU A 30 -1.60 0.48 -2.45
CA LEU A 30 -2.62 -0.40 -2.99
C LEU A 30 -3.76 0.51 -3.44
N GLY A 31 -3.73 0.87 -4.71
CA GLY A 31 -4.87 1.48 -5.34
C GLY A 31 -6.07 0.55 -5.21
N ILE A 32 -7.19 1.06 -4.70
CA ILE A 32 -8.48 0.46 -4.98
C ILE A 32 -8.68 0.72 -6.47
N GLU A 33 -8.63 -0.31 -7.31
CA GLU A 33 -9.04 -0.21 -8.72
C GLU A 33 -10.54 0.12 -8.77
N GLY A 34 -10.85 1.40 -8.65
CA GLY A 34 -12.12 2.03 -9.00
C GLY A 34 -11.69 3.42 -9.40
N GLU A 35 -11.56 3.75 -10.69
CA GLU A 35 -12.67 3.86 -11.63
C GLU A 35 -12.25 3.45 -13.06
N ASP A 36 -12.26 2.16 -13.39
CA ASP A 36 -12.37 1.70 -14.78
C ASP A 36 -13.46 0.62 -14.88
N TRP A 37 -14.62 0.96 -14.32
CA TRP A 37 -15.85 0.21 -14.56
C TRP A 37 -16.48 0.73 -15.86
N GLY A 38 -15.94 0.31 -17.01
CA GLY A 38 -16.63 0.38 -18.29
C GLY A 38 -15.88 1.06 -19.44
N GLU A 39 -15.31 0.23 -20.32
CA GLU A 39 -15.55 0.34 -21.76
C GLU A 39 -16.46 -0.81 -22.22
#